data_AF-A0A1Y2FMF4-F1
#
_entry.id   AF-A0A1Y2FMF4-F1
#
_cell.length_a   1.000
_cell.length_b   1.000
_cell.length_c   1.000
_cell.angle_alpha   90.00
_cell.angle_beta   90.00
_cell.angle_gamma   90.00
#
_symmetry.space_group_name_H-M   'P 1'
#
loop_
_entity.id
_entity.type
_entity.pdbx_description
1 polymer ?
#
loop_
_entity_poly.entity_id
_entity_poly.type
_entity_poly.pdbx_seq_one_letter_code
_entity_poly.pdbx_strand_id
1 'polypeptide(L)'
;MVQDSNLEYEVKQRDVYQLISNNDIYGIRSYLRKNRVRTLDELLYLKLNDLLIYSIDHNCNPEMVQFIIENCKYKNLNFTTTAPVYGNFEIANILLKHGANINYKINSVNILSFLNSQQVLNKNQLKFILENGFDVKNIDSYLINNLSNEFVDIIFEFYDKKAFTTQQFAKIIEKERSKIEIKNNWYMEAIRKEKYSKIETLLKHEKKDSDSNFLKLVSLLESYDKKNHTARKQKKKIKKLIKRNIKSDLETYVVDNKLPMRELNSETFDLYLTKLAQYNNFNFCIYEGNDFKTPFTSTICHKRFEVADYIIKNGANVNYHLMKYYNNNYNNDIINYLFKHDCLDKDTFKYISSCSNLKNMAVDSSLITKLIDSSKNEITKHIIEYTSLPIQDDWYKHAMLTANPELLDILYELDERGEPLKIIN
;
A
#
# COMPACT_ATOMS: atom_id res chain seq x y z
N MET A 1 -21.71 28.16 -75.13
CA MET A 1 -20.88 26.99 -74.74
C MET A 1 -20.69 26.83 -73.23
N VAL A 2 -20.12 27.79 -72.47
CA VAL A 2 -20.02 27.65 -70.98
C VAL A 2 -21.36 27.87 -70.26
N GLN A 3 -22.25 28.73 -70.82
CA GLN A 3 -23.59 28.94 -70.26
C GLN A 3 -24.53 27.74 -70.48
N ASP A 4 -24.44 27.07 -71.63
CA ASP A 4 -25.31 25.92 -71.97
C ASP A 4 -25.00 24.68 -71.13
N SER A 5 -23.72 24.45 -70.80
CA SER A 5 -23.29 23.32 -69.95
C SER A 5 -23.74 23.46 -68.49
N ASN A 6 -23.87 24.69 -68.00
CA ASN A 6 -24.36 24.94 -66.63
C ASN A 6 -25.87 24.71 -66.53
N LEU A 7 -26.63 25.14 -67.55
CA LEU A 7 -28.08 24.95 -67.58
C LEU A 7 -28.46 23.46 -67.68
N GLU A 8 -27.76 22.68 -68.50
CA GLU A 8 -27.98 21.23 -68.59
C GLU A 8 -27.72 20.53 -67.25
N TYR A 9 -26.71 20.99 -66.52
CA TYR A 9 -26.33 20.44 -65.24
C TYR A 9 -27.34 20.79 -64.13
N GLU A 10 -27.84 22.01 -64.08
CA GLU A 10 -28.90 22.42 -63.14
C GLU A 10 -30.20 21.62 -63.33
N VAL A 11 -30.59 21.35 -64.58
CA VAL A 11 -31.75 20.51 -64.89
C VAL A 11 -31.54 19.10 -64.36
N LYS A 12 -30.36 18.51 -64.57
CA LYS A 12 -30.06 17.17 -64.07
C LYS A 12 -30.09 17.07 -62.55
N GLN A 13 -29.60 18.10 -61.86
CA GLN A 13 -29.68 18.17 -60.40
C GLN A 13 -31.13 18.24 -59.92
N ARG A 14 -31.95 19.10 -60.52
CA ARG A 14 -33.37 19.24 -60.16
C ARG A 14 -34.12 17.91 -60.27
N ASP A 15 -33.90 17.15 -61.35
CA ASP A 15 -34.53 15.85 -61.53
C ASP A 15 -34.16 14.88 -60.40
N VAL A 16 -32.88 14.82 -60.04
CA VAL A 16 -32.39 13.95 -58.95
C VAL A 16 -32.98 14.36 -57.60
N TYR A 17 -33.01 15.66 -57.29
CA TYR A 17 -33.62 16.17 -56.05
C TYR A 17 -35.12 15.84 -55.97
N GLN A 18 -35.83 15.94 -57.08
CA GLN A 18 -37.25 15.57 -57.14
C GLN A 18 -37.45 14.07 -56.90
N LEU A 19 -36.58 13.23 -57.46
CA LEU A 19 -36.64 11.78 -57.22
C LEU A 19 -36.32 11.43 -55.77
N ILE A 20 -35.36 12.12 -55.16
CA ILE A 20 -35.01 11.95 -53.74
C ILE A 20 -36.17 12.35 -52.84
N SER A 21 -36.75 13.55 -53.03
CA SER A 21 -37.87 14.02 -52.21
C SER A 21 -39.13 13.15 -52.36
N ASN A 22 -39.29 12.48 -53.51
CA ASN A 22 -40.36 11.51 -53.75
C ASN A 22 -40.04 10.09 -53.22
N ASN A 23 -38.87 9.86 -52.62
CA ASN A 23 -38.38 8.53 -52.21
C ASN A 23 -38.32 7.51 -53.37
N ASP A 24 -38.13 7.96 -54.61
CA ASP A 24 -38.15 7.11 -55.82
C ASP A 24 -36.76 6.54 -56.15
N ILE A 25 -36.33 5.53 -55.38
CA ILE A 25 -35.04 4.84 -55.60
C ILE A 25 -34.97 4.21 -57.00
N TYR A 26 -36.09 3.67 -57.51
CA TYR A 26 -36.14 3.05 -58.84
C TYR A 26 -35.95 4.09 -59.95
N GLY A 27 -36.60 5.24 -59.81
CA GLY A 27 -36.42 6.40 -60.68
C GLY A 27 -34.98 6.88 -60.69
N ILE A 28 -34.32 6.98 -59.52
CA ILE A 28 -32.89 7.35 -59.45
C ILE A 28 -32.03 6.33 -60.21
N ARG A 29 -32.23 5.02 -59.99
CA ARG A 29 -31.48 3.97 -60.71
C ARG A 29 -31.70 4.04 -62.23
N SER A 30 -32.93 4.27 -62.65
CA SER A 30 -33.28 4.42 -64.08
C SER A 30 -32.63 5.67 -64.68
N TYR A 31 -32.61 6.77 -63.91
CA TYR A 31 -31.98 8.03 -64.28
C TYR A 31 -30.47 7.89 -64.47
N LEU A 32 -29.78 7.25 -63.51
CA LEU A 32 -28.34 6.98 -63.58
C LEU A 32 -27.98 6.15 -64.83
N ARG A 33 -28.76 5.09 -65.12
CA ARG A 33 -28.57 4.25 -66.32
C ARG A 33 -28.75 5.05 -67.61
N LYS A 34 -29.82 5.84 -67.72
CA LYS A 34 -30.12 6.65 -68.91
C LYS A 34 -29.00 7.65 -69.20
N ASN A 35 -28.44 8.25 -68.15
CA ASN A 35 -27.39 9.26 -68.26
C ASN A 35 -25.95 8.67 -68.27
N ARG A 36 -25.80 7.34 -68.24
CA ARG A 36 -24.51 6.62 -68.21
C ARG A 36 -23.60 7.03 -67.04
N VAL A 37 -24.20 7.32 -65.89
CA VAL A 37 -23.52 7.69 -64.65
C VAL A 37 -23.52 6.50 -63.69
N ARG A 38 -22.40 6.21 -63.04
CA ARG A 38 -22.24 5.05 -62.15
C ARG A 38 -22.67 5.33 -60.73
N THR A 39 -22.42 6.54 -60.21
CA THR A 39 -22.73 6.92 -58.83
C THR A 39 -23.43 8.27 -58.76
N LEU A 40 -24.22 8.50 -57.72
CA LEU A 40 -24.89 9.79 -57.51
C LEU A 40 -23.89 10.96 -57.43
N ASP A 41 -22.71 10.74 -56.86
CA ASP A 41 -21.66 11.76 -56.77
C ASP A 41 -21.13 12.24 -58.13
N GLU A 42 -21.18 11.40 -59.16
CA GLU A 42 -20.71 11.77 -60.51
C GLU A 42 -21.65 12.79 -61.16
N LEU A 43 -22.90 12.88 -60.71
CA LEU A 43 -23.88 13.89 -61.15
C LEU A 43 -23.74 15.23 -60.41
N LEU A 44 -22.95 15.28 -59.33
CA LEU A 44 -22.88 16.39 -58.39
C LEU A 44 -21.50 17.08 -58.37
N TYR A 45 -21.05 17.51 -59.55
CA TYR A 45 -19.89 18.37 -59.78
C TYR A 45 -19.86 19.69 -58.97
N LEU A 46 -21.02 20.24 -58.58
CA LEU A 46 -21.11 21.42 -57.72
C LEU A 46 -21.27 20.96 -56.25
N LYS A 47 -20.18 21.07 -55.49
CA LYS A 47 -20.00 20.84 -54.03
C LYS A 47 -21.03 21.51 -53.08
N LEU A 48 -22.13 22.06 -53.58
CA LEU A 48 -22.95 23.00 -52.83
C LEU A 48 -24.07 22.36 -52.01
N ASN A 49 -24.54 21.16 -52.34
CA ASN A 49 -25.63 20.54 -51.59
C ASN A 49 -25.33 19.07 -51.34
N ASP A 50 -25.13 18.73 -50.07
CA ASP A 50 -24.98 17.37 -49.62
C ASP A 50 -26.31 16.63 -49.75
N LEU A 51 -26.41 15.64 -50.65
CA LEU A 51 -27.65 14.88 -50.89
C LEU A 51 -28.20 14.25 -49.62
N LEU A 52 -27.31 13.86 -48.71
CA LEU A 52 -27.70 13.26 -47.45
C LEU A 52 -28.39 14.31 -46.57
N ILE A 53 -27.81 15.51 -46.44
CA ILE A 53 -28.46 16.64 -45.75
C ILE A 53 -29.80 16.95 -46.42
N TYR A 54 -29.84 17.06 -47.74
CA TYR A 54 -31.09 17.32 -48.47
C TYR A 54 -32.15 16.26 -48.18
N SER A 55 -31.79 14.98 -48.22
CA SER A 55 -32.72 13.87 -47.98
C SER A 55 -33.27 13.91 -46.55
N ILE A 56 -32.43 14.24 -45.58
CA ILE A 56 -32.80 14.38 -44.18
C ILE A 56 -33.74 15.58 -43.99
N ASP A 57 -33.40 16.75 -44.56
CA ASP A 57 -34.20 17.97 -44.45
C ASP A 57 -35.58 17.83 -45.11
N HIS A 58 -35.71 16.96 -46.12
CA HIS A 58 -36.98 16.67 -46.80
C HIS A 58 -37.71 15.44 -46.23
N ASN A 59 -37.33 14.96 -45.04
CA ASN A 59 -37.95 13.81 -44.37
C ASN A 59 -38.04 12.56 -45.26
N CYS A 60 -37.00 12.30 -46.06
CA CYS A 60 -36.91 11.08 -46.84
C CYS A 60 -36.94 9.86 -45.91
N ASN A 61 -37.45 8.75 -46.43
CA ASN A 61 -37.55 7.51 -45.67
C ASN A 61 -36.15 6.90 -45.41
N PRO A 62 -36.02 6.03 -44.40
CA PRO A 62 -34.75 5.39 -44.05
C PRO A 62 -34.09 4.65 -45.22
N GLU A 63 -34.89 4.03 -46.10
CA GLU A 63 -34.41 3.31 -47.29
C GLU A 63 -33.72 4.24 -48.29
N MET A 64 -34.27 5.43 -48.54
CA MET A 64 -33.68 6.45 -49.41
C MET A 64 -32.38 6.99 -48.81
N VAL A 65 -32.36 7.27 -47.50
CA VAL A 65 -31.16 7.73 -46.80
C VAL A 65 -30.05 6.68 -46.88
N GLN A 66 -30.38 5.40 -46.63
CA GLN A 66 -29.44 4.30 -46.77
C GLN A 66 -28.93 4.18 -48.21
N PHE A 67 -29.83 4.26 -49.20
CA PHE A 67 -29.45 4.24 -50.60
C PHE A 67 -28.47 5.37 -50.97
N ILE A 68 -28.69 6.59 -50.48
CA ILE A 68 -27.78 7.72 -50.68
C ILE A 68 -26.41 7.43 -50.06
N ILE A 69 -26.34 7.00 -48.79
CA ILE A 69 -25.08 6.66 -48.12
C ILE A 69 -24.28 5.59 -48.87
N GLU A 70 -24.96 4.58 -49.42
CA GLU A 70 -24.31 3.48 -50.15
C GLU A 70 -23.83 3.88 -51.55
N ASN A 71 -24.46 4.90 -52.16
CA ASN A 71 -24.21 5.32 -53.55
C ASN A 71 -23.47 6.66 -53.67
N CYS A 72 -23.21 7.32 -52.54
CA CYS A 72 -22.39 8.51 -52.39
C CYS A 72 -21.18 8.17 -51.51
N LYS A 73 -19.97 8.34 -52.03
CA LYS A 73 -18.68 8.02 -51.40
C LYS A 73 -18.30 9.08 -50.36
N TYR A 74 -19.13 9.24 -49.34
CA TYR A 74 -18.88 10.15 -48.23
C TYR A 74 -17.57 9.82 -47.53
N LYS A 75 -16.70 10.83 -47.35
CA LYS A 75 -15.45 10.68 -46.59
C LYS A 75 -15.72 10.36 -45.12
N ASN A 76 -16.77 10.96 -44.57
CA ASN A 76 -17.32 10.67 -43.25
C ASN A 76 -18.78 11.14 -43.22
N LEU A 77 -19.53 10.67 -42.22
CA LEU A 77 -20.93 11.02 -41.99
C LEU A 77 -21.10 12.03 -40.85
N ASN A 78 -20.05 12.81 -40.56
CA ASN A 78 -20.05 13.78 -39.48
C ASN A 78 -20.58 15.12 -40.00
N PHE A 79 -21.90 15.23 -40.17
CA PHE A 79 -22.54 16.39 -40.78
C PHE A 79 -22.63 17.59 -39.84
N THR A 80 -22.65 18.78 -40.43
CA THR A 80 -22.74 20.08 -39.74
C THR A 80 -24.15 20.44 -39.26
N THR A 81 -25.20 19.75 -39.75
CA THR A 81 -26.61 20.03 -39.43
C THR A 81 -27.26 18.80 -38.79
N THR A 82 -27.15 18.69 -37.47
CA THR A 82 -27.52 17.47 -36.74
C THR A 82 -28.96 17.46 -36.21
N ALA A 83 -29.66 18.59 -36.14
CA ALA A 83 -30.99 18.67 -35.50
C ALA A 83 -32.03 17.70 -36.07
N PRO A 84 -32.25 17.65 -37.40
CA PRO A 84 -33.32 16.82 -37.96
C PRO A 84 -33.04 15.31 -37.80
N VAL A 85 -31.76 14.92 -37.86
CA VAL A 85 -31.32 13.51 -37.74
C VAL A 85 -31.77 12.87 -36.44
N TYR A 86 -31.61 13.56 -35.31
CA TYR A 86 -31.90 12.98 -34.00
C TYR A 86 -33.39 13.10 -33.62
N GLY A 87 -34.22 13.70 -34.47
CA GLY A 87 -35.68 13.54 -34.40
C GLY A 87 -36.15 12.19 -34.95
N ASN A 88 -35.35 11.54 -35.80
CA ASN A 88 -35.65 10.25 -36.42
C ASN A 88 -34.60 9.20 -36.03
N PHE A 89 -34.90 8.40 -35.00
CA PHE A 89 -33.97 7.39 -34.48
C PHE A 89 -33.58 6.33 -35.52
N GLU A 90 -34.43 6.06 -36.51
CA GLU A 90 -34.12 5.08 -37.56
C GLU A 90 -33.02 5.61 -38.49
N ILE A 91 -33.15 6.86 -38.94
CA ILE A 91 -32.11 7.56 -39.71
C ILE A 91 -30.82 7.70 -38.88
N ALA A 92 -30.93 8.08 -37.61
CA ALA A 92 -29.78 8.19 -36.72
C ALA A 92 -29.05 6.84 -36.58
N ASN A 93 -29.78 5.73 -36.42
CA ASN A 93 -29.22 4.39 -36.38
C ASN A 93 -28.50 4.02 -37.68
N ILE A 94 -29.06 4.35 -38.84
CA ILE A 94 -28.42 4.12 -40.15
C ILE A 94 -27.09 4.88 -40.22
N LEU A 95 -27.05 6.15 -39.82
CA LEU A 95 -25.83 6.97 -39.83
C LEU A 95 -24.77 6.39 -38.89
N LEU A 96 -25.14 6.03 -37.66
CA LEU A 96 -24.23 5.41 -36.68
C LEU A 96 -23.69 4.08 -37.19
N LYS A 97 -24.53 3.23 -37.79
CA LYS A 97 -24.15 1.95 -38.39
C LYS A 97 -23.12 2.13 -39.52
N HIS A 98 -23.21 3.23 -40.27
CA HIS A 98 -22.27 3.58 -41.32
C HIS A 98 -21.09 4.45 -40.85
N GLY A 99 -20.89 4.58 -39.53
CA GLY A 99 -19.68 5.17 -38.94
C GLY A 99 -19.75 6.66 -38.64
N ALA A 100 -20.95 7.26 -38.59
CA ALA A 100 -21.12 8.60 -38.02
C ALA A 100 -20.63 8.61 -36.55
N ASN A 101 -19.84 9.62 -36.19
CA ASN A 101 -19.29 9.75 -34.84
C ASN A 101 -20.25 10.58 -33.97
N ILE A 102 -20.92 9.93 -33.02
CA ILE A 102 -21.82 10.58 -32.06
C ILE A 102 -21.14 11.64 -31.18
N ASN A 103 -19.82 11.56 -31.03
CA ASN A 103 -18.99 12.49 -30.28
C ASN A 103 -18.34 13.58 -31.15
N TYR A 104 -18.69 13.66 -32.43
CA TYR A 104 -18.19 14.71 -33.30
C TYR A 104 -18.62 16.09 -32.80
N LYS A 105 -17.70 17.05 -32.88
CA LYS A 105 -17.93 18.43 -32.46
C LYS A 105 -17.80 19.36 -33.66
N ILE A 106 -18.76 20.26 -33.83
CA ILE A 106 -18.74 21.30 -34.85
C ILE A 106 -18.46 22.61 -34.12
N ASN A 107 -17.35 23.28 -34.45
CA ASN A 107 -16.94 24.50 -33.75
C ASN A 107 -16.96 24.34 -32.22
N SER A 108 -16.47 23.19 -31.74
CA SER A 108 -16.45 22.79 -30.32
C SER A 108 -17.82 22.48 -29.70
N VAL A 109 -18.92 22.58 -30.44
CA VAL A 109 -20.28 22.24 -29.99
C VAL A 109 -20.55 20.75 -30.22
N ASN A 110 -20.85 20.01 -29.15
CA ASN A 110 -21.26 18.60 -29.24
C ASN A 110 -22.78 18.48 -29.51
N ILE A 111 -23.24 17.28 -29.86
CA ILE A 111 -24.65 17.05 -30.23
C ILE A 111 -25.64 17.44 -29.11
N LEU A 112 -25.30 17.15 -27.86
CA LEU A 112 -26.16 17.45 -26.72
C LEU A 112 -26.28 18.97 -26.50
N SER A 113 -25.17 19.70 -26.57
CA SER A 113 -25.15 21.17 -26.52
C SER A 113 -25.97 21.79 -27.64
N PHE A 114 -25.84 21.24 -28.85
CA PHE A 114 -26.56 21.73 -30.01
C PHE A 114 -28.07 21.57 -29.83
N LEU A 115 -28.56 20.35 -29.55
CA LEU A 115 -29.99 20.08 -29.36
C LEU A 115 -30.59 20.89 -28.20
N ASN A 116 -29.84 21.08 -27.11
CA ASN A 116 -30.27 21.90 -25.98
C ASN A 116 -30.40 23.38 -26.38
N SER A 117 -29.42 23.92 -27.10
CA SER A 117 -29.44 25.33 -27.58
C SER A 117 -30.61 25.62 -28.53
N GLN A 118 -31.06 24.62 -29.29
CA GLN A 118 -32.18 24.71 -30.22
C GLN A 118 -33.54 24.46 -29.52
N GLN A 119 -33.54 24.12 -28.22
CA GLN A 119 -34.74 23.77 -27.45
C GLN A 119 -35.52 22.59 -28.04
N VAL A 120 -34.84 21.67 -28.75
CA VAL A 120 -35.46 20.47 -29.34
C VAL A 120 -35.09 19.19 -28.59
N LEU A 121 -34.12 19.25 -27.66
CA LEU A 121 -33.69 18.12 -26.86
C LEU A 121 -34.85 17.59 -26.00
N ASN A 122 -35.17 16.30 -26.16
CA ASN A 122 -36.13 15.59 -25.31
C ASN A 122 -35.52 14.35 -24.65
N LYS A 123 -36.27 13.75 -23.71
CA LYS A 123 -35.86 12.58 -22.93
C LYS A 123 -35.44 11.38 -23.79
N ASN A 124 -36.19 11.09 -24.85
CA ASN A 124 -35.91 9.94 -25.71
C ASN A 124 -34.63 10.18 -26.51
N GLN A 125 -34.41 11.40 -26.98
CA GLN A 125 -33.18 11.79 -27.67
C GLN A 125 -31.96 11.71 -26.75
N LEU A 126 -32.07 12.22 -25.52
CA LEU A 126 -30.99 12.14 -24.54
C LEU A 126 -30.60 10.69 -24.26
N LYS A 127 -31.60 9.82 -23.99
CA LYS A 127 -31.36 8.39 -23.78
C LYS A 127 -30.71 7.74 -24.99
N PHE A 128 -31.24 7.98 -26.18
CA PHE A 128 -30.69 7.46 -27.43
C PHE A 128 -29.22 7.87 -27.60
N ILE A 129 -28.90 9.16 -27.38
CA ILE A 129 -27.54 9.68 -27.53
C ILE A 129 -26.59 8.99 -26.54
N LEU A 130 -26.99 8.88 -25.28
CA LEU A 130 -26.20 8.24 -24.23
C LEU A 130 -25.97 6.75 -24.53
N GLU A 131 -27.03 6.01 -24.86
CA GLU A 131 -27.01 4.57 -25.17
C GLU A 131 -26.14 4.25 -26.38
N ASN A 132 -26.08 5.15 -27.37
CA ASN A 132 -25.28 4.99 -28.58
C ASN A 132 -23.83 5.48 -28.46
N GLY A 133 -23.31 5.59 -27.24
CA GLY A 133 -21.88 5.76 -27.00
C GLY A 133 -21.40 7.21 -26.92
N PHE A 134 -22.29 8.16 -26.62
CA PHE A 134 -21.87 9.50 -26.25
C PHE A 134 -20.93 9.45 -25.02
N ASP A 135 -19.81 10.16 -25.12
CA ASP A 135 -18.84 10.30 -24.04
C ASP A 135 -19.28 11.46 -23.14
N VAL A 136 -19.77 11.09 -21.96
CA VAL A 136 -20.17 12.00 -20.89
C VAL A 136 -19.07 13.00 -20.50
N LYS A 137 -17.79 12.72 -20.78
CA LYS A 137 -16.69 13.68 -20.57
C LYS A 137 -16.78 14.90 -21.48
N ASN A 138 -17.60 14.85 -22.53
CA ASN A 138 -17.89 16.00 -23.39
C ASN A 138 -18.93 16.95 -22.78
N ILE A 139 -19.52 16.62 -21.63
CA ILE A 139 -20.43 17.49 -20.89
C ILE A 139 -19.59 18.39 -20.00
N ASP A 140 -19.52 19.68 -20.35
CA ASP A 140 -18.84 20.69 -19.55
C ASP A 140 -19.78 21.36 -18.54
N SER A 141 -19.21 22.21 -17.70
CA SER A 141 -19.95 22.95 -16.67
C SER A 141 -20.99 23.90 -17.26
N TYR A 142 -20.78 24.41 -18.47
CA TYR A 142 -21.76 25.27 -19.14
C TYR A 142 -22.98 24.45 -19.57
N LEU A 143 -22.76 23.30 -20.21
CA LEU A 143 -23.85 22.42 -20.65
C LEU A 143 -24.66 21.90 -19.48
N ILE A 144 -24.01 21.34 -18.45
CA ILE A 144 -24.73 20.76 -17.31
C ILE A 144 -25.62 21.79 -16.59
N ASN A 145 -25.16 23.03 -16.48
CA ASN A 145 -25.92 24.11 -15.83
C ASN A 145 -27.08 24.64 -16.68
N ASN A 146 -27.08 24.38 -17.99
CA ASN A 146 -28.14 24.78 -18.91
C ASN A 146 -29.11 23.62 -19.25
N LEU A 147 -28.90 22.43 -18.69
CA LEU A 147 -29.84 21.31 -18.81
C LEU A 147 -30.90 21.39 -17.71
N SER A 148 -32.08 20.85 -17.96
CA SER A 148 -33.09 20.67 -16.91
C SER A 148 -32.63 19.63 -15.89
N ASN A 149 -33.12 19.73 -14.65
CA ASN A 149 -32.82 18.74 -13.62
C ASN A 149 -33.18 17.31 -14.08
N GLU A 150 -34.29 17.13 -14.82
CA GLU A 150 -34.66 15.82 -15.37
C GLU A 150 -33.58 15.25 -16.30
N PHE A 151 -32.95 16.09 -17.14
CA PHE A 151 -31.89 15.64 -18.03
C PHE A 151 -30.60 15.33 -17.27
N VAL A 152 -30.28 16.12 -16.25
CA VAL A 152 -29.17 15.84 -15.33
C VAL A 152 -29.36 14.49 -14.65
N ASP A 153 -30.56 14.20 -14.16
CA ASP A 153 -30.88 12.91 -13.52
C ASP A 153 -30.68 11.72 -14.49
N ILE A 154 -31.12 11.84 -15.74
CA ILE A 154 -30.92 10.80 -16.76
C ILE A 154 -29.42 10.58 -17.05
N ILE A 155 -28.63 11.65 -17.11
CA ILE A 155 -27.18 11.57 -17.34
C ILE A 155 -26.50 10.84 -16.18
N PHE A 156 -26.86 11.15 -14.93
CA PHE A 156 -26.32 10.47 -13.75
C PHE A 156 -26.77 9.02 -13.67
N GLU A 157 -28.05 8.72 -13.91
CA GLU A 157 -28.54 7.33 -13.97
C GLU A 157 -27.77 6.52 -15.03
N PHE A 158 -27.51 7.12 -16.19
CA PHE A 158 -26.73 6.47 -17.24
C PHE A 158 -25.26 6.30 -16.84
N TYR A 159 -24.66 7.28 -16.17
CA TYR A 159 -23.29 7.19 -15.65
C TYR A 159 -23.16 6.05 -14.64
N ASP A 160 -24.09 5.94 -13.71
CA ASP A 160 -24.12 4.91 -12.68
C ASP A 160 -24.35 3.51 -13.28
N LYS A 161 -25.15 3.40 -14.36
CA LYS A 161 -25.30 2.14 -15.12
C LYS A 161 -24.08 1.78 -15.97
N LYS A 162 -23.31 2.77 -16.40
CA LYS A 162 -22.04 2.59 -17.15
C LYS A 162 -20.84 2.42 -16.20
N ALA A 163 -21.03 2.63 -14.89
CA ALA A 163 -20.08 2.18 -13.88
C ALA A 163 -19.81 0.70 -14.16
N PHE A 164 -18.54 0.35 -14.32
CA PHE A 164 -18.11 -0.94 -14.84
C PHE A 164 -18.97 -2.07 -14.30
N THR A 165 -19.53 -2.88 -15.20
CA THR A 165 -20.12 -4.16 -14.76
C THR A 165 -19.08 -4.88 -13.91
N THR A 166 -19.51 -5.60 -12.87
CA THR A 166 -18.59 -6.34 -11.98
C THR A 166 -17.61 -7.19 -12.79
N GLN A 167 -18.02 -7.71 -13.96
CA GLN A 167 -17.15 -8.41 -14.91
C GLN A 167 -16.13 -7.53 -15.62
N GLN A 168 -16.50 -6.33 -16.11
CA GLN A 168 -15.52 -5.42 -16.72
C GLN A 168 -14.54 -4.86 -15.70
N PHE A 169 -15.01 -4.56 -14.49
CA PHE A 169 -14.15 -4.16 -13.38
C PHE A 169 -13.22 -5.31 -12.97
N ALA A 170 -13.74 -6.53 -12.89
CA ALA A 170 -12.94 -7.74 -12.65
C ALA A 170 -11.88 -7.95 -13.73
N LYS A 171 -12.20 -7.71 -15.01
CA LYS A 171 -11.23 -7.80 -16.13
C LYS A 171 -10.14 -6.74 -16.05
N ILE A 172 -10.47 -5.50 -15.64
CA ILE A 172 -9.47 -4.44 -15.43
C ILE A 172 -8.59 -4.78 -14.22
N ILE A 173 -9.20 -5.21 -13.11
CA ILE A 173 -8.48 -5.69 -11.93
C ILE A 173 -7.58 -6.86 -12.31
N GLU A 174 -8.06 -7.83 -13.08
CA GLU A 174 -7.30 -8.98 -13.54
C GLU A 174 -6.13 -8.54 -14.41
N LYS A 175 -6.34 -7.62 -15.37
CA LYS A 175 -5.31 -7.03 -16.24
C LYS A 175 -4.23 -6.26 -15.47
N GLU A 176 -4.62 -5.51 -14.45
CA GLU A 176 -3.69 -4.74 -13.61
C GLU A 176 -2.97 -5.61 -12.58
N ARG A 177 -3.67 -6.54 -11.91
CA ARG A 177 -3.07 -7.60 -11.08
C ARG A 177 -2.05 -8.40 -11.89
N SER A 178 -2.36 -8.61 -13.16
CA SER A 178 -1.54 -9.29 -14.13
C SER A 178 -0.14 -8.66 -14.34
N LYS A 179 0.02 -7.38 -14.02
CA LYS A 179 1.29 -6.64 -14.10
C LYS A 179 2.15 -6.79 -12.85
N ILE A 180 1.57 -7.29 -11.75
CA ILE A 180 2.30 -7.48 -10.49
C ILE A 180 2.97 -8.84 -10.54
N GLU A 181 4.27 -8.84 -10.82
CA GLU A 181 5.09 -10.04 -10.71
C GLU A 181 5.31 -10.39 -9.23
N ILE A 182 4.75 -11.51 -8.77
CA ILE A 182 4.97 -12.00 -7.41
C ILE A 182 6.36 -12.63 -7.31
N LYS A 183 7.25 -11.94 -6.59
CA LYS A 183 8.65 -12.34 -6.42
C LYS A 183 8.82 -13.41 -5.35
N ASN A 184 9.78 -14.33 -5.55
CA ASN A 184 10.10 -15.41 -4.61
C ASN A 184 10.46 -14.90 -3.20
N ASN A 185 11.11 -13.73 -3.09
CA ASN A 185 11.46 -13.16 -1.80
C ASN A 185 10.23 -12.77 -0.95
N TRP A 186 9.08 -12.47 -1.56
CA TRP A 186 7.85 -12.18 -0.82
C TRP A 186 7.30 -13.43 -0.12
N TYR A 187 7.37 -14.59 -0.80
CA TYR A 187 7.07 -15.89 -0.19
C TYR A 187 8.05 -16.20 0.94
N MET A 188 9.35 -16.03 0.71
CA MET A 188 10.38 -16.30 1.74
C MET A 188 10.19 -15.44 2.98
N GLU A 189 9.81 -14.17 2.81
CA GLU A 189 9.54 -13.26 3.92
C GLU A 189 8.26 -13.63 4.68
N ALA A 190 7.20 -14.04 3.96
CA ALA A 190 5.98 -14.54 4.57
C ALA A 190 6.20 -15.85 5.35
N ILE A 191 6.99 -16.78 4.80
CA ILE A 191 7.41 -18.03 5.47
C ILE A 191 8.23 -17.70 6.72
N ARG A 192 9.23 -16.80 6.60
CA ARG A 192 10.10 -16.37 7.71
C ARG A 192 9.32 -15.80 8.89
N LYS A 193 8.29 -15.00 8.61
CA LYS A 193 7.42 -14.33 9.58
C LYS A 193 6.20 -15.19 10.00
N GLU A 194 6.11 -16.44 9.54
CA GLU A 194 4.99 -17.36 9.82
C GLU A 194 3.61 -16.77 9.46
N LYS A 195 3.52 -16.00 8.36
CA LYS A 195 2.27 -15.37 7.89
C LYS A 195 1.62 -16.21 6.79
N TYR A 196 1.09 -17.37 7.15
CA TYR A 196 0.52 -18.34 6.19
C TYR A 196 -0.68 -17.80 5.39
N SER A 197 -1.51 -16.93 5.99
CA SER A 197 -2.60 -16.26 5.27
C SER A 197 -2.10 -15.35 4.14
N LYS A 198 -0.89 -14.80 4.27
CA LYS A 198 -0.24 -14.04 3.19
C LYS A 198 0.26 -14.96 2.08
N ILE A 199 0.75 -16.15 2.40
CA ILE A 199 1.17 -17.14 1.39
C ILE A 199 -0.03 -17.55 0.53
N GLU A 200 -1.17 -17.84 1.17
CA GLU A 200 -2.42 -18.14 0.47
C GLU A 200 -2.87 -16.98 -0.42
N THR A 201 -2.77 -15.74 0.08
CA THR A 201 -3.09 -14.53 -0.70
C THR A 201 -2.16 -14.39 -1.91
N LEU A 202 -0.86 -14.64 -1.75
CA LEU A 202 0.11 -14.57 -2.85
C LEU A 202 -0.16 -15.65 -3.91
N LEU A 203 -0.44 -16.89 -3.50
CA LEU A 203 -0.78 -17.99 -4.42
C LEU A 203 -2.05 -17.72 -5.22
N LYS A 204 -3.09 -17.14 -4.58
CA LYS A 204 -4.35 -16.78 -5.25
C LYS A 204 -4.18 -15.72 -6.36
N HIS A 205 -3.10 -14.96 -6.32
CA HIS A 205 -2.84 -13.88 -7.27
C HIS A 205 -1.72 -14.21 -8.26
N GLU A 206 -1.14 -15.42 -8.21
CA GLU A 206 -0.12 -15.86 -9.15
C GLU A 206 -0.75 -16.53 -10.38
N LYS A 207 -0.38 -16.08 -11.59
CA LYS A 207 -1.00 -16.48 -12.88
C LYS A 207 -0.85 -17.95 -13.28
N LYS A 208 -0.09 -18.77 -12.54
CA LYS A 208 0.17 -20.16 -12.91
C LYS A 208 -0.97 -21.07 -12.47
N ASP A 209 -1.08 -22.22 -13.11
CA ASP A 209 -1.98 -23.28 -12.70
C ASP A 209 -1.67 -23.77 -11.28
N SER A 210 -2.67 -24.36 -10.62
CA SER A 210 -2.60 -24.78 -9.21
C SER A 210 -1.40 -25.67 -8.92
N ASP A 211 -1.04 -26.53 -9.86
CA ASP A 211 -0.03 -27.56 -9.68
C ASP A 211 1.38 -26.96 -9.77
N SER A 212 1.60 -26.02 -10.70
CA SER A 212 2.85 -25.27 -10.81
C SER A 212 3.09 -24.35 -9.60
N ASN A 213 2.02 -23.72 -9.09
CA ASN A 213 2.08 -22.90 -7.88
C ASN A 213 2.42 -23.73 -6.63
N PHE A 214 1.86 -24.94 -6.52
CA PHE A 214 2.16 -25.87 -5.44
C PHE A 214 3.62 -26.34 -5.48
N LEU A 215 4.12 -26.78 -6.64
CA LEU A 215 5.53 -27.20 -6.80
C LEU A 215 6.51 -26.06 -6.50
N LYS A 216 6.19 -24.83 -6.92
CA LYS A 216 6.97 -23.64 -6.58
C LYS A 216 7.01 -23.41 -5.07
N LEU A 217 5.87 -23.47 -4.38
CA LEU A 217 5.83 -23.33 -2.92
C LEU A 217 6.63 -24.43 -2.22
N VAL A 218 6.50 -25.69 -2.65
CA VAL A 218 7.28 -26.82 -2.12
C VAL A 218 8.77 -26.56 -2.28
N SER A 219 9.23 -26.16 -3.47
CA SER A 219 10.65 -25.85 -3.71
C SER A 219 11.15 -24.66 -2.86
N LEU A 220 10.30 -23.65 -2.64
CA LEU A 220 10.61 -22.50 -1.79
C LEU A 220 10.69 -22.92 -0.32
N LEU A 221 9.77 -23.75 0.14
CA LEU A 221 9.78 -24.34 1.48
C LEU A 221 11.00 -25.24 1.68
N GLU A 222 11.37 -26.07 0.70
CA GLU A 222 12.59 -26.89 0.74
C GLU A 222 13.85 -26.02 0.75
N SER A 223 13.90 -24.96 -0.06
CA SER A 223 15.03 -24.03 -0.08
C SER A 223 15.13 -23.21 1.21
N TYR A 224 13.99 -22.82 1.77
CA TYR A 224 13.89 -22.17 3.07
C TYR A 224 14.26 -23.14 4.18
N ASP A 225 13.84 -24.40 4.10
CA ASP A 225 14.16 -25.44 5.07
C ASP A 225 15.66 -25.76 5.05
N LYS A 226 16.25 -25.89 3.86
CA LYS A 226 17.68 -26.12 3.65
C LYS A 226 18.54 -24.94 4.12
N LYS A 227 18.04 -23.70 4.02
CA LYS A 227 18.75 -22.49 4.47
C LYS A 227 18.50 -22.12 5.93
N ASN A 228 17.35 -22.45 6.52
CA ASN A 228 16.92 -21.93 7.82
C ASN A 228 16.44 -22.99 8.84
N HIS A 229 16.10 -24.21 8.41
CA HIS A 229 15.45 -25.21 9.28
C HIS A 229 16.33 -26.29 9.88
N THR A 230 17.65 -26.35 9.64
CA THR A 230 18.53 -27.06 10.58
C THR A 230 18.46 -26.37 11.94
N ALA A 231 18.80 -25.08 12.01
CA ALA A 231 18.84 -24.36 13.29
C ALA A 231 17.47 -24.22 13.99
N ARG A 232 16.36 -23.97 13.29
CA ARG A 232 15.04 -23.77 13.92
C ARG A 232 14.36 -25.07 14.39
N LYS A 233 14.46 -26.17 13.62
CA LYS A 233 13.97 -27.50 14.07
C LYS A 233 14.84 -28.01 15.21
N GLN A 234 16.16 -27.81 15.14
CA GLN A 234 17.09 -28.11 16.25
C GLN A 234 16.73 -27.28 17.49
N LYS A 235 16.54 -25.96 17.39
CA LYS A 235 16.12 -25.10 18.52
C LYS A 235 14.77 -25.51 19.11
N LYS A 236 13.78 -25.88 18.30
CA LYS A 236 12.46 -26.33 18.80
C LYS A 236 12.54 -27.70 19.47
N LYS A 237 13.35 -28.62 18.94
CA LYS A 237 13.58 -29.95 19.53
C LYS A 237 14.40 -29.85 20.82
N ILE A 238 15.46 -29.04 20.84
CA ILE A 238 16.21 -28.70 22.05
C ILE A 238 15.30 -28.04 23.10
N LYS A 239 14.44 -27.08 22.73
CA LYS A 239 13.45 -26.50 23.67
C LYS A 239 12.52 -27.56 24.28
N LYS A 240 12.10 -28.57 23.51
CA LYS A 240 11.29 -29.69 24.02
C LYS A 240 12.09 -30.61 24.95
N LEU A 241 13.35 -30.90 24.63
CA LEU A 241 14.24 -31.71 25.47
C LEU A 241 14.57 -30.99 26.78
N ILE A 242 14.85 -29.69 26.71
CA ILE A 242 15.04 -28.78 27.85
C ILE A 242 13.80 -28.79 28.75
N LYS A 243 12.59 -28.64 28.19
CA LYS A 243 11.34 -28.68 28.97
C LYS A 243 11.09 -30.01 29.69
N ARG A 244 11.66 -31.11 29.19
CA ARG A 244 11.57 -32.44 29.81
C ARG A 244 12.61 -32.66 30.91
N ASN A 245 13.61 -31.79 31.01
CA ASN A 245 14.70 -31.85 32.00
C ASN A 245 15.51 -33.17 32.00
N ILE A 246 15.61 -33.83 30.83
CA ILE A 246 16.39 -35.07 30.67
C ILE A 246 17.72 -34.72 30.00
N LYS A 247 18.77 -34.63 30.81
CA LYS A 247 20.12 -34.20 30.40
C LYS A 247 20.72 -35.11 29.30
N SER A 248 20.61 -36.42 29.45
CA SER A 248 21.18 -37.42 28.52
C SER A 248 20.64 -37.31 27.10
N ASP A 249 19.34 -37.01 26.95
CA ASP A 249 18.69 -36.93 25.64
C ASP A 249 19.15 -35.69 24.87
N LEU A 250 19.46 -34.61 25.58
CA LEU A 250 19.97 -33.39 24.99
C LEU A 250 21.44 -33.52 24.60
N GLU A 251 22.26 -34.16 25.44
CA GLU A 251 23.67 -34.46 25.11
C GLU A 251 23.78 -35.34 23.87
N THR A 252 23.00 -36.44 23.83
CA THR A 252 22.92 -37.34 22.67
C THR A 252 22.50 -36.57 21.42
N TYR A 253 21.46 -35.73 21.53
CA TYR A 253 20.97 -34.94 20.40
C TYR A 253 22.01 -33.93 19.86
N VAL A 254 22.80 -33.29 20.74
CA VAL A 254 23.83 -32.33 20.33
C VAL A 254 25.00 -33.04 19.62
N VAL A 255 25.44 -34.19 20.15
CA VAL A 255 26.53 -35.00 19.58
C VAL A 255 26.13 -35.55 18.21
N ASP A 256 24.96 -36.20 18.11
CA ASP A 256 24.49 -36.83 16.87
C ASP A 256 24.30 -35.83 15.72
N ASN A 257 23.95 -34.58 16.06
CA ASN A 257 23.66 -33.54 15.07
C ASN A 257 24.85 -32.60 14.82
N LYS A 258 26.02 -32.84 15.43
CA LYS A 258 27.26 -32.04 15.28
C LYS A 258 27.01 -30.53 15.39
N LEU A 259 26.20 -30.12 16.36
CA LEU A 259 25.77 -28.72 16.47
C LEU A 259 26.92 -27.84 16.98
N PRO A 260 27.36 -26.82 16.23
CA PRO A 260 28.31 -25.84 16.75
C PRO A 260 27.62 -25.02 17.85
N MET A 261 28.05 -25.21 19.10
CA MET A 261 27.40 -24.64 20.31
C MET A 261 27.14 -23.12 20.22
N ARG A 262 27.99 -22.38 19.50
CA ARG A 262 27.83 -20.94 19.25
C ARG A 262 26.52 -20.55 18.54
N GLU A 263 25.92 -21.45 17.75
CA GLU A 263 24.70 -21.16 16.97
C GLU A 263 23.39 -21.30 17.78
N LEU A 264 23.50 -21.84 19.00
CA LEU A 264 22.38 -22.00 19.93
C LEU A 264 22.16 -20.77 20.83
N ASN A 265 23.10 -19.81 20.86
CA ASN A 265 22.96 -18.57 21.62
C ASN A 265 21.78 -17.72 21.12
N SER A 266 20.85 -17.42 22.01
CA SER A 266 19.77 -16.43 21.85
C SER A 266 19.23 -16.11 23.25
N GLU A 267 18.61 -14.94 23.43
CA GLU A 267 18.20 -14.41 24.76
C GLU A 267 17.45 -15.39 25.68
N THR A 268 16.70 -16.35 25.11
CA THR A 268 15.96 -17.37 25.89
C THR A 268 16.74 -18.67 26.15
N PHE A 269 17.91 -18.83 25.53
CA PHE A 269 18.69 -20.07 25.42
C PHE A 269 20.00 -20.02 26.20
N ASP A 270 20.56 -18.83 26.38
CA ASP A 270 21.84 -18.58 27.07
C ASP A 270 21.80 -19.06 28.53
N LEU A 271 20.59 -19.07 29.11
CA LEU A 271 20.30 -19.43 30.51
C LEU A 271 20.21 -20.94 30.79
N TYR A 272 20.03 -21.79 29.77
CA TYR A 272 19.99 -23.26 29.94
C TYR A 272 21.31 -23.91 29.53
N LEU A 273 22.00 -23.32 28.55
CA LEU A 273 23.37 -23.72 28.19
C LEU A 273 24.33 -23.57 29.38
N THR A 274 24.10 -22.63 30.30
CA THR A 274 24.89 -22.49 31.52
C THR A 274 24.80 -23.72 32.46
N LYS A 275 23.68 -24.44 32.48
CA LYS A 275 23.53 -25.70 33.24
C LYS A 275 24.14 -26.93 32.54
N LEU A 276 24.36 -26.86 31.24
CA LEU A 276 24.63 -28.03 30.38
C LEU A 276 26.01 -28.01 29.72
N ALA A 277 26.52 -26.84 29.38
CA ALA A 277 27.84 -26.69 28.82
C ALA A 277 28.85 -26.60 29.97
N GLN A 278 29.82 -27.51 29.97
CA GLN A 278 31.04 -27.41 30.76
C GLN A 278 31.90 -26.25 30.24
N TYR A 279 31.40 -25.01 30.30
CA TYR A 279 32.24 -23.85 30.07
C TYR A 279 33.24 -23.76 31.21
N ASN A 280 34.52 -23.63 30.89
CA ASN A 280 35.60 -23.52 31.89
C ASN A 280 35.42 -22.27 32.79
N ASN A 281 34.66 -21.26 32.35
CA ASN A 281 34.13 -20.16 33.16
C ASN A 281 32.96 -19.44 32.44
N PHE A 282 32.17 -18.64 33.18
CA PHE A 282 31.06 -17.82 32.66
C PHE A 282 31.48 -16.40 32.22
N ASN A 283 32.78 -16.20 32.03
CA ASN A 283 33.41 -14.91 31.76
C ASN A 283 33.52 -14.71 30.25
N PHE A 284 32.39 -14.53 29.57
CA PHE A 284 32.33 -14.18 28.15
C PHE A 284 31.29 -13.08 27.90
N CYS A 285 31.40 -12.44 26.74
CA CYS A 285 30.47 -11.41 26.29
C CYS A 285 29.99 -11.68 24.86
N ILE A 286 28.82 -11.14 24.54
CA ILE A 286 28.21 -11.15 23.22
C ILE A 286 28.07 -9.70 22.80
N TYR A 287 28.59 -9.35 21.62
CA TYR A 287 28.51 -8.00 21.07
C TYR A 287 27.29 -7.83 20.17
N GLU A 288 26.58 -6.72 20.37
CA GLU A 288 25.42 -6.30 19.58
C GLU A 288 25.66 -4.87 19.07
N GLY A 289 26.32 -4.77 17.92
CA GLY A 289 26.80 -3.49 17.40
C GLY A 289 27.92 -2.92 18.28
N ASN A 290 27.69 -1.73 18.83
CA ASN A 290 28.61 -1.06 19.76
C ASN A 290 28.31 -1.40 21.23
N ASP A 291 27.34 -2.28 21.50
CA ASP A 291 26.99 -2.73 22.84
C ASP A 291 27.44 -4.16 23.10
N PHE A 292 27.38 -4.59 24.35
CA PHE A 292 27.65 -5.96 24.74
C PHE A 292 26.70 -6.46 25.82
N LYS A 293 26.65 -7.77 26.01
CA LYS A 293 26.02 -8.41 27.18
C LYS A 293 26.84 -9.60 27.64
N THR A 294 26.85 -9.85 28.94
CA THR A 294 27.46 -11.05 29.54
C THR A 294 26.36 -11.99 30.02
N PRO A 295 26.67 -13.26 30.31
CA PRO A 295 25.71 -14.15 30.96
C PRO A 295 25.11 -13.52 32.21
N PHE A 296 25.96 -12.87 33.03
CA PHE A 296 25.52 -12.21 34.25
C PHE A 296 24.58 -11.05 33.97
N THR A 297 24.98 -10.07 33.14
CA THR A 297 24.11 -8.91 32.85
C THR A 297 22.78 -9.35 32.24
N SER A 298 22.80 -10.35 31.37
CA SER A 298 21.59 -10.92 30.76
C SER A 298 20.67 -11.56 31.80
N THR A 299 21.22 -12.31 32.77
CA THR A 299 20.41 -12.90 33.85
C THR A 299 19.77 -11.84 34.75
N ILE A 300 20.47 -10.75 35.05
CA ILE A 300 19.94 -9.66 35.89
C ILE A 300 18.85 -8.87 35.15
N CYS A 301 19.07 -8.49 33.90
CA CYS A 301 18.07 -7.81 33.07
C CYS A 301 16.74 -8.58 32.97
N HIS A 302 16.78 -9.91 33.03
CA HIS A 302 15.59 -10.76 32.99
C HIS A 302 15.09 -11.21 34.36
N LYS A 303 15.61 -10.62 35.46
CA LYS A 303 15.28 -10.97 36.86
C LYS A 303 15.38 -12.47 37.17
N ARG A 304 16.36 -13.16 36.57
CA ARG A 304 16.60 -14.60 36.76
C ARG A 304 17.64 -14.84 37.86
N PHE A 305 17.32 -14.39 39.08
CA PHE A 305 18.25 -14.38 40.21
C PHE A 305 18.82 -15.76 40.57
N GLU A 306 18.00 -16.81 40.53
CA GLU A 306 18.46 -18.19 40.77
C GLU A 306 19.56 -18.63 39.79
N VAL A 307 19.54 -18.09 38.57
CA VAL A 307 20.50 -18.45 37.52
C VAL A 307 21.74 -17.58 37.60
N ALA A 308 21.58 -16.32 38.03
CA ALA A 308 22.68 -15.47 38.43
C ALA A 308 23.48 -16.10 39.60
N ASP A 309 22.80 -16.64 40.62
CA ASP A 309 23.44 -17.37 41.73
C ASP A 309 24.23 -18.58 41.21
N TYR A 310 23.61 -19.34 40.31
CA TYR A 310 24.25 -20.51 39.71
C TYR A 310 25.54 -20.15 38.95
N ILE A 311 25.51 -19.12 38.09
CA ILE A 311 26.71 -18.75 37.31
C ILE A 311 27.78 -18.13 38.20
N ILE A 312 27.42 -17.35 39.23
CA ILE A 312 28.38 -16.84 40.24
C ILE A 312 29.07 -18.01 40.95
N LYS A 313 28.30 -18.98 41.43
CA LYS A 313 28.81 -20.19 42.10
C LYS A 313 29.80 -20.97 41.22
N ASN A 314 29.65 -20.87 39.90
CA ASN A 314 30.54 -21.49 38.92
C ASN A 314 31.58 -20.51 38.33
N GLY A 315 31.94 -19.45 39.07
CA GLY A 315 33.07 -18.59 38.74
C GLY A 315 32.79 -17.46 37.75
N ALA A 316 31.51 -17.09 37.53
CA ALA A 316 31.19 -15.86 36.83
C ALA A 316 31.71 -14.64 37.62
N ASN A 317 32.49 -13.81 36.95
CA ASN A 317 32.85 -12.49 37.41
C ASN A 317 31.70 -11.55 37.05
N VAL A 318 31.02 -11.04 38.08
CA VAL A 318 29.89 -10.09 37.97
C VAL A 318 30.25 -8.79 37.24
N ASN A 319 31.53 -8.41 37.27
CA ASN A 319 32.08 -7.23 36.60
C ASN A 319 32.86 -7.60 35.32
N TYR A 320 32.66 -8.82 34.80
CA TYR A 320 33.32 -9.25 33.57
C TYR A 320 32.99 -8.30 32.42
N HIS A 321 34.03 -7.78 31.76
CA HIS A 321 33.93 -6.87 30.61
C HIS A 321 33.29 -5.50 30.87
N LEU A 322 32.86 -5.27 32.10
CA LEU A 322 32.37 -3.99 32.60
C LEU A 322 33.56 -3.07 32.93
N MET A 323 34.62 -3.58 33.55
CA MET A 323 35.77 -2.74 33.96
C MET A 323 36.83 -2.43 32.89
N LYS A 324 36.62 -2.74 31.59
CA LYS A 324 37.68 -2.66 30.58
C LYS A 324 37.65 -1.37 29.72
N TYR A 325 38.64 -0.50 29.97
CA TYR A 325 39.26 0.53 29.09
C TYR A 325 38.38 1.18 28.01
N TYR A 326 37.58 2.17 28.39
CA TYR A 326 37.23 3.29 27.49
C TYR A 326 37.49 4.61 28.22
N ASN A 327 38.61 5.26 27.91
CA ASN A 327 38.93 6.66 28.21
C ASN A 327 38.75 7.13 29.68
N ASN A 328 39.31 6.42 30.67
CA ASN A 328 39.34 6.86 32.08
C ASN A 328 37.97 7.22 32.70
N ASN A 329 36.86 6.89 32.05
CA ASN A 329 35.53 7.06 32.61
C ASN A 329 35.14 5.74 33.30
N TYR A 330 35.03 5.78 34.62
CA TYR A 330 34.58 4.68 35.48
C TYR A 330 33.12 4.23 35.23
N ASN A 331 32.50 4.67 34.12
CA ASN A 331 31.06 4.58 33.82
C ASN A 331 30.55 3.21 33.35
N ASN A 332 31.37 2.16 33.43
CA ASN A 332 30.97 0.82 33.00
C ASN A 332 30.88 -0.13 34.19
N ASP A 333 30.30 0.28 35.32
CA ASP A 333 29.88 -0.68 36.34
C ASP A 333 28.54 -1.35 35.95
N ILE A 334 28.18 -2.41 36.67
CA ILE A 334 26.93 -3.15 36.43
C ILE A 334 25.68 -2.28 36.60
N ILE A 335 25.71 -1.27 37.47
CA ILE A 335 24.56 -0.40 37.74
C ILE A 335 24.32 0.52 36.53
N ASN A 336 25.38 1.15 36.03
CA ASN A 336 25.37 1.97 34.82
C ASN A 336 24.91 1.16 33.60
N TYR A 337 25.39 -0.09 33.48
CA TYR A 337 24.92 -1.00 32.44
C TYR A 337 23.41 -1.23 32.53
N LEU A 338 22.91 -1.60 33.71
CA LEU A 338 21.49 -1.87 33.92
C LEU A 338 20.65 -0.61 33.68
N PHE A 339 21.11 0.57 34.09
CA PHE A 339 20.41 1.83 33.83
C PHE A 339 20.31 2.12 32.33
N LYS A 340 21.43 2.01 31.60
CA LYS A 340 21.49 2.24 30.14
C LYS A 340 20.50 1.34 29.37
N HIS A 341 20.29 0.11 29.85
CA HIS A 341 19.42 -0.89 29.24
C HIS A 341 18.01 -0.94 29.83
N ASP A 342 17.61 0.05 30.65
CA ASP A 342 16.31 0.11 31.35
C ASP A 342 16.00 -1.17 32.17
N CYS A 343 17.06 -1.83 32.65
CA CYS A 343 17.00 -3.02 33.49
C CYS A 343 17.19 -2.69 34.98
N LEU A 344 17.50 -1.44 35.34
CA LEU A 344 17.78 -1.05 36.72
C LEU A 344 16.48 -0.66 37.44
N ASP A 345 16.14 -1.46 38.44
CA ASP A 345 15.01 -1.25 39.34
C ASP A 345 15.33 -1.75 40.76
N LYS A 346 14.39 -1.56 41.68
CA LYS A 346 14.52 -1.95 43.09
C LYS A 346 14.93 -3.42 43.29
N ASP A 347 14.35 -4.34 42.53
CA ASP A 347 14.61 -5.78 42.68
C ASP A 347 16.02 -6.13 42.19
N THR A 348 16.37 -5.64 40.99
CA THR A 348 17.66 -5.89 40.37
C THR A 348 18.78 -5.25 41.18
N PHE A 349 18.59 -4.03 41.68
CA PHE A 349 19.53 -3.36 42.58
C PHE A 349 19.70 -4.11 43.90
N LYS A 350 18.59 -4.49 44.55
CA LYS A 350 18.66 -5.28 45.79
C LYS A 350 19.43 -6.59 45.60
N TYR A 351 19.22 -7.27 44.48
CA TYR A 351 19.93 -8.51 44.17
C TYR A 351 21.44 -8.26 43.97
N ILE A 352 21.83 -7.31 43.12
CA ILE A 352 23.26 -7.03 42.87
C ILE A 352 23.96 -6.52 44.14
N SER A 353 23.29 -5.71 44.97
CA SER A 353 23.80 -5.26 46.27
C SER A 353 24.01 -6.42 47.25
N SER A 354 23.20 -7.48 47.17
CA SER A 354 23.36 -8.68 48.00
C SER A 354 24.54 -9.57 47.57
N CYS A 355 25.04 -9.43 46.35
CA CYS A 355 26.14 -10.24 45.84
C CYS A 355 27.46 -9.85 46.55
N SER A 356 28.09 -10.80 47.25
CA SER A 356 29.26 -10.57 48.12
C SER A 356 30.45 -9.87 47.44
N ASN A 357 30.57 -10.02 46.12
CA ASN A 357 31.67 -9.47 45.32
C ASN A 357 31.45 -8.00 44.92
N LEU A 358 30.33 -7.39 45.31
CA LEU A 358 29.91 -6.04 44.93
C LEU A 358 29.74 -5.09 46.11
N LYS A 359 30.23 -5.47 47.31
CA LYS A 359 30.12 -4.66 48.53
C LYS A 359 30.77 -3.26 48.46
N ASN A 360 31.57 -2.99 47.43
CA ASN A 360 32.21 -1.69 47.18
C ASN A 360 31.81 -1.11 45.81
N MET A 361 30.52 -1.21 45.44
CA MET A 361 30.01 -0.51 44.26
C MET A 361 30.14 1.00 44.46
N ALA A 362 31.06 1.63 43.75
CA ALA A 362 31.09 3.07 43.65
C ALA A 362 29.91 3.51 42.77
N VAL A 363 28.93 4.19 43.36
CA VAL A 363 27.86 4.85 42.61
C VAL A 363 28.30 6.27 42.33
N ASP A 364 28.39 6.63 41.05
CA ASP A 364 28.69 7.99 40.64
C ASP A 364 27.49 8.91 40.90
N SER A 365 27.74 10.10 41.44
CA SER A 365 26.71 11.14 41.60
C SER A 365 26.01 11.45 40.28
N SER A 366 26.73 11.37 39.14
CA SER A 366 26.12 11.59 37.83
C SER A 366 25.02 10.57 37.47
N LEU A 367 25.09 9.35 38.02
CA LEU A 367 24.04 8.35 37.86
C LEU A 367 22.79 8.74 38.67
N ILE A 368 22.97 9.23 39.89
CA ILE A 368 21.86 9.72 40.72
C ILE A 368 21.13 10.85 40.00
N THR A 369 21.86 11.81 39.44
CA THR A 369 21.28 12.87 38.60
C THR A 369 20.47 12.31 37.44
N LYS A 370 20.99 11.32 36.70
CA LYS A 370 20.24 10.68 35.59
C LYS A 370 18.98 9.95 36.06
N LEU A 371 19.01 9.33 37.23
CA LEU A 371 17.85 8.65 37.82
C LEU A 371 16.77 9.66 38.25
N ILE A 372 17.19 10.80 38.83
CA ILE A 372 16.33 11.94 39.14
C ILE A 372 15.67 12.48 37.86
N ASP A 373 16.49 12.75 36.84
CA ASP A 373 16.05 13.24 35.53
C ASP A 373 15.05 12.29 34.84
N SER A 374 15.16 10.99 35.11
CA SER A 374 14.28 9.95 34.57
C SER A 374 13.11 9.59 35.49
N SER A 375 12.91 10.33 36.59
CA SER A 375 11.86 10.12 37.60
C SER A 375 11.82 8.68 38.16
N LYS A 376 12.98 8.06 38.35
CA LYS A 376 13.12 6.69 38.86
C LYS A 376 13.18 6.68 40.41
N ASN A 377 12.16 7.25 41.06
CA ASN A 377 12.13 7.61 42.49
C ASN A 377 12.52 6.47 43.45
N GLU A 378 11.82 5.33 43.33
CA GLU A 378 12.04 4.16 44.21
C GLU A 378 13.49 3.68 44.17
N ILE A 379 14.09 3.56 43.00
CA ILE A 379 15.46 3.09 42.87
C ILE A 379 16.46 4.16 43.31
N THR A 380 16.21 5.44 43.03
CA THR A 380 17.04 6.54 43.54
C THR A 380 17.14 6.50 45.06
N LYS A 381 16.00 6.37 45.75
CA LYS A 381 15.94 6.22 47.22
C LYS A 381 16.81 5.06 47.71
N HIS A 382 16.60 3.87 47.15
CA HIS A 382 17.32 2.66 47.57
C HIS A 382 18.83 2.77 47.35
N ILE A 383 19.26 3.41 46.26
CA ILE A 383 20.68 3.59 45.98
C ILE A 383 21.31 4.54 47.00
N ILE A 384 20.68 5.69 47.28
CA ILE A 384 21.19 6.67 48.24
C ILE A 384 21.28 6.05 49.63
N GLU A 385 20.23 5.38 50.09
CA GLU A 385 20.20 4.68 51.40
C GLU A 385 21.29 3.61 51.50
N TYR A 386 21.45 2.78 50.46
CA TYR A 386 22.41 1.68 50.46
C TYR A 386 23.86 2.16 50.43
N THR A 387 24.14 3.25 49.72
CA THR A 387 25.50 3.78 49.54
C THR A 387 25.89 4.83 50.57
N SER A 388 24.91 5.33 51.34
CA SER A 388 25.08 6.46 52.27
C SER A 388 25.72 7.68 51.60
N LEU A 389 25.36 7.93 50.33
CA LEU A 389 25.86 9.09 49.60
C LEU A 389 25.29 10.38 50.20
N PRO A 390 26.14 11.39 50.48
CA PRO A 390 25.65 12.67 50.95
C PRO A 390 24.82 13.35 49.85
N ILE A 391 23.64 13.85 50.22
CA ILE A 391 22.76 14.59 49.30
C ILE A 391 23.50 15.83 48.78
N GLN A 392 23.45 16.04 47.47
CA GLN A 392 24.06 17.18 46.78
C GLN A 392 22.99 18.21 46.39
N ASP A 393 23.31 19.50 46.46
CA ASP A 393 22.37 20.58 46.09
C ASP A 393 21.87 20.47 44.65
N ASP A 394 22.73 19.99 43.75
CA ASP A 394 22.35 19.78 42.36
C ASP A 394 21.23 18.73 42.21
N TRP A 395 21.12 17.75 43.12
CA TRP A 395 20.04 16.77 43.08
C TRP A 395 18.67 17.40 43.35
N TYR A 396 18.59 18.36 44.28
CA TYR A 396 17.36 19.15 44.50
C TYR A 396 16.99 19.97 43.27
N LYS A 397 17.97 20.64 42.65
CA LYS A 397 17.72 21.42 41.42
C LYS A 397 17.16 20.54 40.30
N HIS A 398 17.75 19.36 40.07
CA HIS A 398 17.26 18.41 39.07
C HIS A 398 15.87 17.86 39.41
N ALA A 399 15.57 17.59 40.68
CA ALA A 399 14.23 17.16 41.11
C ALA A 399 13.17 18.27 40.92
N MET A 400 13.53 19.53 41.15
CA MET A 400 12.65 20.68 40.87
C MET A 400 12.43 20.87 39.36
N LEU A 401 13.49 20.76 38.55
CA LEU A 401 13.42 20.89 37.09
C LEU A 401 12.54 19.81 36.45
N THR A 402 12.54 18.60 37.02
CA THR A 402 11.66 17.50 36.59
C THR A 402 10.24 17.57 37.16
N ALA A 403 9.93 18.58 37.98
CA ALA A 403 8.65 18.74 38.66
C ALA A 403 8.22 17.47 39.44
N ASN A 404 9.16 16.88 40.19
CA ASN A 404 9.00 15.61 40.88
C ASN A 404 8.91 15.79 42.41
N PRO A 405 7.73 16.13 42.96
CA PRO A 405 7.59 16.46 44.39
C PRO A 405 7.89 15.27 45.31
N GLU A 406 7.50 14.06 44.92
CA GLU A 406 7.80 12.84 45.69
C GLU A 406 9.31 12.65 45.88
N LEU A 407 10.10 12.94 44.85
CA LEU A 407 11.54 12.83 44.94
C LEU A 407 12.18 13.95 45.77
N LEU A 408 11.60 15.15 45.77
CA LEU A 408 12.02 16.21 46.68
C LEU A 408 11.82 15.81 48.14
N ASP A 409 10.66 15.22 48.46
CA ASP A 409 10.37 14.70 49.79
C ASP A 409 11.38 13.61 50.19
N ILE A 410 11.68 12.66 49.28
CA ILE A 410 12.70 11.62 49.50
C ILE A 410 14.09 12.24 49.77
N LEU A 411 14.52 13.20 48.94
CA LEU A 411 15.82 13.85 49.13
C LEU A 411 15.88 14.59 50.48
N TYR A 412 14.80 15.29 50.84
CA TYR A 412 14.69 16.01 52.11
C TYR A 412 14.77 15.09 53.34
N GLU A 413 14.09 13.94 53.27
CA GLU A 413 14.10 12.90 54.30
C GLU A 413 15.50 12.30 54.50
N LEU A 414 16.22 12.07 53.40
CA LEU A 414 17.55 11.44 53.41
C LEU A 414 18.70 12.43 53.66
N ASP A 415 18.45 13.73 53.58
CA ASP A 415 19.48 14.75 53.81
C ASP A 415 19.80 14.88 55.30
N GLU A 416 21.01 14.46 55.68
CA GLU A 416 21.49 14.53 57.07
C GLU A 416 21.97 15.95 57.46
N ARG A 417 22.04 16.90 56.51
CA ARG A 417 22.39 18.29 56.82
C ARG A 417 21.29 18.92 57.66
N GLY A 418 21.63 19.69 58.69
CA GLY A 418 20.62 20.31 59.57
C GLY A 418 19.65 21.21 58.81
N GLU A 419 18.42 21.36 59.30
CA GLU A 419 17.31 22.12 58.68
C GLU A 419 17.71 23.45 58.01
N PRO A 420 18.58 24.31 58.60
CA PRO A 420 18.98 25.56 57.96
C PRO A 420 19.71 25.34 56.63
N LEU A 421 20.49 24.26 56.50
CA LEU A 421 21.28 23.97 55.29
C LEU A 421 20.46 23.26 54.21
N LYS A 422 19.30 22.67 54.55
CA LYS A 422 18.41 22.01 53.58
C LYS A 422 17.64 23.00 52.70
N ILE A 423 17.43 24.22 53.19
CA ILE A 423 16.48 25.20 52.61
C ILE A 423 17.20 26.40 51.95
N ILE A 424 18.52 26.55 52.14
CA ILE A 424 19.28 27.73 51.69
C ILE A 424 19.68 27.69 50.20
N ASN A 425 19.67 26.51 49.56
CA ASN A 425 20.07 26.32 48.15
C ASN A 425 19.00 25.60 47.34
#